data_AF-A0A927K517-F1
#
_entry.id   AF-A0A927K517-F1
#
_cell.length_a   1.000
_cell.length_b   1.000
_cell.length_c   1.000
_cell.angle_alpha   90.00
_cell.angle_beta   90.00
_cell.angle_gamma   90.00
#
_symmetry.space_group_name_H-M   'P 1'
#
loop_
_entity.id
_entity.type
_entity.pdbx_description
1 polymer ?
#
loop_
_entity_poly.entity_id
_entity_poly.type
_entity_poly.pdbx_seq_one_letter_code
_entity_poly.pdbx_strand_id
1 'polypeptide(L)'
;MRTKPTETTDTADAVLGRAKGLRRIADRAEADLLVEACRWADLHPPEGIHPAATVSTALFGDTGLPLAGQGAPAVAEFCVAEFAASIGLGTESGKALIGEALELRHRLPNLWSRVLSGDLAAWKARRVAAATIVLSPAAAEFVDVAVTPVAHKVTPGQVDRLVAEAIGRCDPQLAQERADRAVAGRHVTITHGQVSFDGTSQVHGILDLADALDLDTAVANGAAQLKALGSTEDLDARRASALGGLARRQLALDLNPNTGGDDSGIEASIGSVAGAGPDETDGTAAGGTGDEPAAAQIAGRAGGAGTGAVVKPRQAVLYLHLAADAIAGT
;
A
#
# COMPACT_ATOMS: atom_id res chain seq x y z
N MET A 1 -5.10 -61.96 -32.08
CA MET A 1 -3.94 -61.59 -31.25
C MET A 1 -3.90 -60.07 -31.18
N ARG A 2 -4.41 -59.47 -30.08
CA ARG A 2 -4.65 -58.01 -30.00
C ARG A 2 -3.50 -57.38 -29.20
N THR A 3 -2.53 -56.82 -29.90
CA THR A 3 -1.45 -56.03 -29.27
C THR A 3 -2.04 -54.85 -28.52
N LYS A 4 -1.85 -54.79 -27.21
CA LYS A 4 -2.08 -53.54 -26.46
C LYS A 4 -1.08 -52.51 -26.99
N PRO A 5 -1.49 -51.27 -27.30
CA PRO A 5 -0.53 -50.21 -27.63
C PRO A 5 0.30 -49.89 -26.39
N THR A 6 1.62 -49.85 -26.56
CA THR A 6 2.57 -49.44 -25.52
C THR A 6 2.61 -47.91 -25.38
N GLU A 7 1.45 -47.26 -25.29
CA GLU A 7 1.33 -45.85 -24.92
C GLU A 7 1.46 -45.71 -23.41
N THR A 8 2.61 -46.15 -22.87
CA THR A 8 3.02 -45.76 -21.53
C THR A 8 3.54 -44.35 -21.62
N THR A 9 2.60 -43.45 -21.33
CA THR A 9 2.81 -42.11 -20.79
C THR A 9 4.23 -41.91 -20.28
N ASP A 10 4.91 -40.93 -20.89
CA ASP A 10 5.75 -39.92 -20.22
C ASP A 10 5.12 -39.55 -18.86
N THR A 11 5.37 -40.39 -17.85
CA THR A 11 4.40 -40.70 -16.77
C THR A 11 3.99 -39.46 -15.97
N ALA A 12 2.78 -39.42 -15.41
CA ALA A 12 2.35 -38.31 -14.56
C ALA A 12 3.38 -37.97 -13.45
N ASP A 13 3.99 -38.99 -12.83
CA ASP A 13 5.08 -38.83 -11.87
C ASP A 13 6.39 -38.29 -12.49
N ALA A 14 6.70 -38.65 -13.74
CA ALA A 14 7.84 -38.13 -14.48
C ALA A 14 7.65 -36.64 -14.83
N VAL A 15 6.44 -36.24 -15.24
CA VAL A 15 6.05 -34.83 -15.46
C VAL A 15 6.17 -34.03 -14.16
N LEU A 16 5.62 -34.56 -13.04
CA LEU A 16 5.74 -33.91 -11.72
C LEU A 16 7.19 -33.86 -11.23
N GLY A 17 7.99 -34.91 -11.48
CA GLY A 17 9.42 -34.96 -11.18
C GLY A 17 10.21 -33.91 -11.97
N ARG A 18 9.97 -33.80 -13.28
CA ARG A 18 10.58 -32.79 -14.16
C ARG A 18 10.17 -31.38 -13.74
N ALA A 19 8.90 -31.15 -13.41
CA ALA A 19 8.42 -29.86 -12.92
C ALA A 19 9.10 -29.44 -11.60
N LYS A 20 9.27 -30.38 -10.65
CA LYS A 20 10.03 -30.14 -9.41
C LYS A 20 11.51 -29.85 -9.69
N GLY A 21 12.13 -30.53 -10.66
CA GLY A 21 13.51 -30.28 -11.09
C GLY A 21 13.68 -28.88 -11.69
N LEU A 22 12.81 -28.50 -12.63
CA LEU A 22 12.81 -27.17 -13.25
C LEU A 22 12.57 -26.05 -12.22
N ARG A 23 11.70 -26.27 -11.23
CA ARG A 23 11.50 -25.34 -10.11
C ARG A 23 12.79 -25.14 -9.31
N ARG A 24 13.49 -26.21 -8.93
CA ARG A 24 14.79 -26.10 -8.21
C ARG A 24 15.86 -25.37 -9.03
N ILE A 25 15.90 -25.59 -10.35
CA ILE A 25 16.83 -24.88 -11.24
C ILE A 25 16.50 -23.38 -11.27
N ALA A 26 15.22 -23.01 -11.40
CA ALA A 26 14.78 -21.62 -11.37
C ALA A 26 15.08 -20.96 -10.01
N ASP A 27 14.70 -21.60 -8.91
CA ASP A 27 14.93 -21.06 -7.55
C ASP A 27 16.44 -20.89 -7.27
N ARG A 28 17.30 -21.77 -7.80
CA ARG A 28 18.76 -21.63 -7.74
C ARG A 28 19.27 -20.46 -8.58
N ALA A 29 18.80 -20.32 -9.83
CA ALA A 29 19.18 -19.20 -10.69
C ALA A 29 18.73 -17.85 -10.11
N GLU A 30 17.56 -17.78 -9.47
CA GLU A 30 17.14 -16.58 -8.73
C GLU A 30 18.06 -16.27 -7.53
N ALA A 31 18.56 -17.30 -6.82
CA ALA A 31 19.53 -17.11 -5.74
C ALA A 31 20.89 -16.63 -6.26
N ASP A 32 21.38 -17.21 -7.36
CA ASP A 32 22.64 -16.80 -8.00
C ASP A 32 22.55 -15.35 -8.56
N LEU A 33 21.39 -14.93 -9.08
CA LEU A 33 21.15 -13.53 -9.46
C LEU A 33 21.25 -12.54 -8.30
N LEU A 34 20.85 -12.92 -7.08
CA LEU A 34 21.04 -12.08 -5.90
C LEU A 34 22.52 -11.99 -5.50
N VAL A 35 23.29 -13.07 -5.66
CA VAL A 35 24.74 -13.06 -5.41
C VAL A 35 25.44 -12.13 -6.40
N GLU A 36 25.11 -12.19 -7.68
CA GLU A 36 25.69 -11.29 -8.68
C GLU A 36 25.22 -9.84 -8.51
N ALA A 37 24.00 -9.59 -8.00
CA ALA A 37 23.56 -8.23 -7.61
C ALA A 37 24.42 -7.65 -6.47
N CYS A 38 24.72 -8.44 -5.43
CA CYS A 38 25.63 -8.02 -4.37
C CYS A 38 27.07 -7.84 -4.86
N ARG A 39 27.55 -8.71 -5.75
CA ARG A 39 28.89 -8.61 -6.34
C ARG A 39 29.02 -7.37 -7.24
N TRP A 40 27.97 -7.04 -7.99
CA TRP A 40 27.92 -5.83 -8.79
C TRP A 40 27.99 -4.58 -7.92
N ALA A 41 27.26 -4.56 -6.80
CA ALA A 41 27.35 -3.50 -5.79
C ALA A 41 28.76 -3.38 -5.20
N ASP A 42 29.42 -4.50 -4.84
CA ASP A 42 30.80 -4.50 -4.33
C ASP A 42 31.82 -3.89 -5.32
N LEU A 43 31.55 -3.97 -6.62
CA LEU A 43 32.39 -3.40 -7.70
C LEU A 43 32.12 -1.92 -7.96
N HIS A 44 31.01 -1.37 -7.44
CA HIS A 44 30.58 0.02 -7.66
C HIS A 44 30.36 0.78 -6.33
N PRO A 45 31.38 0.86 -5.45
CA PRO A 45 31.32 1.73 -4.29
C PRO A 45 31.21 3.20 -4.74
N PRO A 46 30.55 4.07 -3.97
CA PRO A 46 30.34 5.46 -4.37
C PRO A 46 31.65 6.26 -4.48
N GLU A 47 32.71 5.84 -3.80
CA GLU A 47 34.05 6.43 -3.91
C GLU A 47 34.80 6.03 -5.19
N GLY A 48 34.28 5.10 -5.99
CA GLY A 48 34.96 4.52 -7.16
C GLY A 48 35.07 5.43 -8.39
N ILE A 49 34.42 6.60 -8.39
CA ILE A 49 34.34 7.47 -9.57
C ILE A 49 35.51 8.47 -9.59
N HIS A 50 36.56 8.14 -10.35
CA HIS A 50 37.70 9.03 -10.53
C HIS A 50 37.31 10.29 -11.34
N PRO A 51 37.64 11.54 -10.92
CA PRO A 51 37.13 12.77 -11.55
C PRO A 51 37.49 13.04 -13.02
N ALA A 52 38.25 12.15 -13.67
CA ALA A 52 38.85 12.38 -14.99
C ALA A 52 37.96 11.97 -16.18
N ALA A 53 36.87 11.22 -15.96
CA ALA A 53 36.07 10.62 -17.04
C ALA A 53 34.77 11.36 -17.37
N THR A 54 34.30 12.28 -16.52
CA THR A 54 32.97 12.91 -16.65
C THR A 54 32.95 14.38 -16.26
N VAL A 55 32.58 15.23 -17.22
CA VAL A 55 32.28 16.67 -17.01
C VAL A 55 31.11 16.87 -16.03
N SER A 56 30.24 15.86 -15.87
CA SER A 56 29.08 15.90 -14.96
C SER A 56 29.44 15.90 -13.47
N THR A 57 30.60 15.35 -13.08
CA THR A 57 30.97 15.11 -11.66
C THR A 57 31.13 16.41 -10.85
N ALA A 58 31.33 17.55 -11.51
CA ALA A 58 31.44 18.87 -10.88
C ALA A 58 30.09 19.60 -10.70
N LEU A 59 29.00 19.07 -11.28
CA LEU A 59 27.65 19.65 -11.23
C LEU A 59 26.64 18.76 -10.49
N PHE A 60 26.83 17.44 -10.56
CA PHE A 60 26.02 16.43 -9.88
C PHE A 60 26.96 15.42 -9.24
N GLY A 61 27.42 15.72 -8.02
CA GLY A 61 28.24 14.77 -7.25
C GLY A 61 27.41 13.55 -6.89
N ASP A 62 27.91 12.36 -7.24
CA ASP A 62 27.25 11.07 -6.99
C ASP A 62 27.27 10.79 -5.47
N THR A 63 26.24 11.27 -4.77
CA THR A 63 26.02 10.95 -3.36
C THR A 63 25.49 9.52 -3.30
N GLY A 64 26.39 8.58 -3.00
CA GLY A 64 26.13 7.14 -3.01
C GLY A 64 24.74 6.74 -2.50
N LEU A 65 24.05 5.94 -3.30
CA LEU A 65 22.64 5.60 -3.12
C LEU A 65 22.48 4.50 -2.05
N PRO A 66 21.85 4.77 -0.89
CA PRO A 66 21.56 3.75 0.11
C PRO A 66 20.35 2.92 -0.33
N LEU A 67 20.60 1.82 -1.05
CA LEU A 67 19.54 0.94 -1.57
C LEU A 67 18.96 -0.04 -0.54
N ALA A 68 19.69 -0.28 0.55
CA ALA A 68 19.30 -1.18 1.64
C ALA A 68 19.26 -0.41 2.97
N GLY A 69 18.74 -1.05 4.02
CA GLY A 69 18.58 -0.43 5.34
C GLY A 69 19.89 -0.11 6.05
N GLN A 70 19.79 0.60 7.16
CA GLN A 70 20.93 1.13 7.91
C GLN A 70 21.99 0.05 8.20
N GLY A 71 23.24 0.33 7.82
CA GLY A 71 24.41 -0.54 7.99
C GLY A 71 24.81 -1.32 6.73
N ALA A 72 23.97 -1.38 5.71
CA ALA A 72 24.35 -1.88 4.39
C ALA A 72 25.17 -0.83 3.59
N PRO A 73 26.05 -1.25 2.67
CA PRO A 73 26.82 -0.31 1.83
C PRO A 73 25.91 0.43 0.85
N ALA A 74 26.26 1.69 0.56
CA ALA A 74 25.71 2.44 -0.56
C ALA A 74 26.43 2.04 -1.87
N VAL A 75 25.83 2.39 -3.01
CA VAL A 75 26.38 2.13 -4.36
C VAL A 75 26.38 3.40 -5.21
N ALA A 76 27.22 3.48 -6.24
CA ALA A 76 27.16 4.54 -7.24
C ALA A 76 25.80 4.54 -7.97
N GLU A 77 25.17 5.71 -8.19
CA GLU A 77 23.80 5.78 -8.71
C GLU A 77 23.64 5.11 -10.09
N PHE A 78 24.63 5.29 -10.97
CA PHE A 78 24.59 4.81 -12.35
C PHE A 78 24.69 3.28 -12.49
N CYS A 79 25.28 2.57 -11.52
CA CYS A 79 25.48 1.12 -11.62
C CYS A 79 24.16 0.33 -11.68
N VAL A 80 23.09 0.90 -11.14
CA VAL A 80 21.76 0.29 -11.09
C VAL A 80 21.16 0.11 -12.48
N ALA A 81 21.29 1.12 -13.34
CA ALA A 81 20.68 1.09 -14.67
C ALA A 81 21.34 0.06 -15.58
N GLU A 82 22.67 -0.07 -15.48
CA GLU A 82 23.45 -1.08 -16.21
C GLU A 82 23.09 -2.50 -15.78
N PHE A 83 23.07 -2.77 -14.47
CA PHE A 83 22.68 -4.08 -13.95
C PHE A 83 21.24 -4.44 -14.36
N ALA A 84 20.29 -3.52 -14.17
CA ALA A 84 18.88 -3.73 -14.53
C ALA A 84 18.72 -4.08 -16.02
N ALA A 85 19.36 -3.32 -16.91
CA ALA A 85 19.31 -3.56 -18.35
C ALA A 85 19.88 -4.93 -18.73
N SER A 86 20.98 -5.37 -18.09
CA SER A 86 21.64 -6.65 -18.39
C SER A 86 20.74 -7.88 -18.18
N ILE A 87 19.76 -7.78 -17.26
CA ILE A 87 18.80 -8.84 -16.93
C ILE A 87 17.36 -8.53 -17.39
N GLY A 88 17.18 -7.50 -18.23
CA GLY A 88 15.88 -7.15 -18.82
C GLY A 88 14.87 -6.50 -17.85
N LEU A 89 15.35 -5.86 -16.78
CA LEU A 89 14.52 -5.11 -15.84
C LEU A 89 14.56 -3.59 -16.11
N GLY A 90 13.49 -2.88 -15.72
CA GLY A 90 13.51 -1.42 -15.64
C GLY A 90 14.27 -0.94 -14.39
N THR A 91 14.80 0.29 -14.42
CA THR A 91 15.69 0.84 -13.39
C THR A 91 15.15 0.71 -11.96
N GLU A 92 13.87 1.03 -11.72
CA GLU A 92 13.26 0.91 -10.39
C GLU A 92 13.15 -0.55 -9.90
N SER A 93 12.93 -1.51 -10.82
CA SER A 93 12.98 -2.94 -10.49
C SER A 93 14.41 -3.42 -10.22
N GLY A 94 15.41 -2.79 -10.86
CA GLY A 94 16.82 -2.97 -10.55
C GLY A 94 17.21 -2.43 -9.18
N LYS A 95 16.77 -1.21 -8.82
CA LYS A 95 16.94 -0.63 -7.47
C LYS A 95 16.41 -1.58 -6.40
N ALA A 96 15.17 -2.05 -6.56
CA ALA A 96 14.55 -3.00 -5.65
C ALA A 96 15.35 -4.31 -5.56
N LEU A 97 15.76 -4.90 -6.69
CA LEU A 97 16.52 -6.15 -6.69
C LEU A 97 17.88 -6.03 -5.98
N ILE A 98 18.65 -4.98 -6.27
CA ILE A 98 19.97 -4.75 -5.67
C ILE A 98 19.81 -4.40 -4.17
N GLY A 99 18.86 -3.54 -3.82
CA GLY A 99 18.57 -3.18 -2.44
C GLY A 99 18.13 -4.37 -1.60
N GLU A 100 17.20 -5.19 -2.10
CA GLU A 100 16.74 -6.41 -1.42
C GLU A 100 17.87 -7.47 -1.32
N ALA A 101 18.78 -7.56 -2.30
CA ALA A 101 19.94 -8.44 -2.24
C ALA A 101 20.93 -7.99 -1.16
N LEU A 102 21.26 -6.70 -1.11
CA LEU A 102 22.13 -6.12 -0.09
C LEU A 102 21.52 -6.22 1.32
N GLU A 103 20.22 -5.93 1.45
CA GLU A 103 19.46 -6.11 2.70
C GLU A 103 19.56 -7.56 3.20
N LEU A 104 19.35 -8.55 2.33
CA LEU A 104 19.52 -9.96 2.69
C LEU A 104 20.95 -10.27 3.15
N ARG A 105 21.94 -9.93 2.33
CA ARG A 105 23.35 -10.26 2.58
C ARG A 105 23.92 -9.60 3.85
N HIS A 106 23.53 -8.36 4.13
CA HIS A 106 24.14 -7.54 5.19
C HIS A 106 23.30 -7.46 6.47
N ARG A 107 21.98 -7.68 6.42
CA ARG A 107 21.07 -7.46 7.57
C ARG A 107 20.15 -8.65 7.89
N LEU A 108 19.91 -9.57 6.95
CA LEU A 108 19.09 -10.77 7.17
C LEU A 108 19.90 -12.07 6.88
N PRO A 109 21.02 -12.32 7.59
CA PRO A 109 21.96 -13.38 7.25
C PRO A 109 21.37 -14.80 7.35
N ASN A 110 20.37 -15.04 8.21
CA ASN A 110 19.73 -16.34 8.32
C ASN A 110 18.84 -16.63 7.10
N LEU A 111 18.03 -15.66 6.67
CA LEU A 111 17.29 -15.74 5.41
C LEU A 111 18.20 -15.87 4.19
N TRP A 112 19.31 -15.13 4.15
CA TRP A 112 20.32 -15.24 3.10
C TRP A 112 20.88 -16.66 2.99
N SER A 113 21.27 -17.26 4.12
CA SER A 113 21.73 -18.66 4.19
C SER A 113 20.68 -19.65 3.67
N ARG A 114 19.40 -19.44 4.00
CA ARG A 114 18.29 -20.25 3.48
C ARG A 114 18.05 -20.12 1.97
N VAL A 115 18.34 -18.96 1.38
CA VAL A 115 18.26 -18.77 -0.08
C VAL A 115 19.43 -19.49 -0.77
N LEU A 116 20.66 -19.30 -0.29
CA LEU A 116 21.85 -19.90 -0.91
C LEU A 116 21.89 -21.43 -0.84
N SER A 117 21.26 -22.02 0.19
CA SER A 117 21.07 -23.48 0.33
C SER A 117 19.92 -24.03 -0.52
N GLY A 118 19.04 -23.19 -1.06
CA GLY A 118 17.84 -23.61 -1.78
C GLY A 118 16.65 -24.00 -0.88
N ASP A 119 16.78 -23.80 0.44
CA ASP A 119 15.72 -24.05 1.43
C ASP A 119 14.63 -22.96 1.48
N LEU A 120 14.82 -21.88 0.71
CA LEU A 120 13.86 -20.79 0.55
C LEU A 120 13.99 -20.16 -0.85
N ALA A 121 12.88 -20.06 -1.58
CA ALA A 121 12.84 -19.37 -2.87
C ALA A 121 13.16 -17.88 -2.71
N ALA A 122 14.04 -17.34 -3.57
CA ALA A 122 14.57 -15.98 -3.48
C ALA A 122 13.47 -14.91 -3.37
N TRP A 123 12.41 -15.00 -4.18
CA TRP A 123 11.29 -14.03 -4.13
C TRP A 123 10.59 -13.94 -2.75
N LYS A 124 10.62 -15.00 -1.92
CA LYS A 124 10.07 -14.94 -0.55
C LYS A 124 10.98 -14.17 0.39
N ALA A 125 12.29 -14.39 0.29
CA ALA A 125 13.28 -13.68 1.08
C ALA A 125 13.33 -12.19 0.71
N ARG A 126 13.36 -11.89 -0.60
CA ARG A 126 13.24 -10.53 -1.16
C ARG A 126 12.04 -9.75 -0.61
N ARG A 127 10.88 -10.42 -0.47
CA ARG A 127 9.68 -9.81 0.10
C ARG A 127 9.78 -9.49 1.59
N VAL A 128 10.60 -10.21 2.37
CA VAL A 128 10.92 -9.83 3.75
C VAL A 128 11.89 -8.65 3.73
N ALA A 129 12.95 -8.72 2.91
CA ALA A 129 13.94 -7.66 2.75
C ALA A 129 13.30 -6.30 2.41
N ALA A 130 12.40 -6.26 1.43
CA ALA A 130 11.63 -5.06 1.08
C ALA A 130 10.86 -4.43 2.27
N ALA A 131 10.46 -5.25 3.25
CA ALA A 131 9.78 -4.79 4.46
C ALA A 131 10.74 -4.41 5.61
N THR A 132 12.01 -4.80 5.57
CA THR A 132 13.02 -4.52 6.61
C THR A 132 13.99 -3.37 6.29
N ILE A 133 14.09 -2.95 5.02
CA ILE A 133 14.92 -1.80 4.60
C ILE A 133 14.64 -0.53 5.46
N VAL A 134 13.37 -0.31 5.83
CA VAL A 134 12.93 0.86 6.62
C VAL A 134 13.09 0.71 8.14
N LEU A 135 13.70 -0.36 8.63
CA LEU A 135 13.86 -0.67 10.05
C LEU A 135 15.26 -0.34 10.56
N SER A 136 15.41 -0.05 11.85
CA SER A 136 16.72 -0.06 12.51
C SER A 136 17.40 -1.44 12.49
N PRO A 137 18.74 -1.51 12.65
CA PRO A 137 19.48 -2.78 12.63
C PRO A 137 18.94 -3.84 13.60
N ALA A 138 18.61 -3.46 14.84
CA ALA A 138 18.07 -4.37 15.84
C ALA A 138 16.69 -4.92 15.47
N ALA A 139 15.82 -4.08 14.87
CA ALA A 139 14.52 -4.51 14.39
C ALA A 139 14.63 -5.47 13.17
N ALA A 140 15.57 -5.22 12.26
CA ALA A 140 15.83 -6.13 11.13
C ALA A 140 16.38 -7.49 11.59
N GLU A 141 17.34 -7.50 12.54
CA GLU A 141 17.87 -8.73 13.16
C GLU A 141 16.76 -9.55 13.84
N PHE A 142 15.88 -8.88 14.60
CA PHE A 142 14.72 -9.52 15.23
C PHE A 142 13.80 -10.17 14.19
N VAL A 143 13.51 -9.48 13.06
CA VAL A 143 12.70 -10.05 11.97
C VAL A 143 13.38 -11.28 11.36
N ASP A 144 14.69 -11.22 11.05
CA ASP A 144 15.43 -12.33 10.45
C ASP A 144 15.38 -13.61 11.32
N VAL A 145 15.65 -13.46 12.62
CA VAL A 145 15.61 -14.56 13.59
C VAL A 145 14.20 -15.13 13.70
N ALA A 146 13.17 -14.29 13.82
CA ALA A 146 11.80 -14.73 14.03
C ALA A 146 11.14 -15.35 12.78
N VAL A 147 11.45 -14.83 11.59
CA VAL A 147 10.85 -15.31 10.33
C VAL A 147 11.54 -16.56 9.78
N THR A 148 12.86 -16.71 9.99
CA THR A 148 13.69 -17.77 9.38
C THR A 148 13.12 -19.18 9.54
N PRO A 149 12.63 -19.63 10.71
CA PRO A 149 12.08 -20.98 10.87
C PRO A 149 10.83 -21.24 10.00
N VAL A 150 10.04 -20.20 9.74
CA VAL A 150 8.73 -20.27 9.09
C VAL A 150 8.68 -19.63 7.69
N ALA A 151 9.79 -19.10 7.18
CA ALA A 151 9.87 -18.34 5.92
C ALA A 151 9.27 -19.06 4.69
N HIS A 152 9.31 -20.39 4.67
CA HIS A 152 8.70 -21.19 3.61
C HIS A 152 7.17 -21.06 3.52
N LYS A 153 6.49 -20.73 4.63
CA LYS A 153 5.02 -20.66 4.76
C LYS A 153 4.48 -19.28 5.17
N VAL A 154 5.34 -18.27 5.33
CA VAL A 154 4.93 -16.94 5.79
C VAL A 154 4.11 -16.20 4.72
N THR A 155 2.99 -15.60 5.13
CA THR A 155 2.11 -14.78 4.28
C THR A 155 2.46 -13.28 4.37
N PRO A 156 2.03 -12.41 3.42
CA PRO A 156 2.26 -10.96 3.51
C PRO A 156 1.88 -10.38 4.87
N GLY A 157 0.61 -10.54 5.27
CA GLY A 157 0.12 -10.06 6.57
C GLY A 157 0.70 -10.77 7.80
N GLN A 158 1.55 -11.80 7.66
CA GLN A 158 2.38 -12.31 8.76
C GLN A 158 3.73 -11.58 8.83
N VAL A 159 4.35 -11.26 7.69
CA VAL A 159 5.53 -10.39 7.63
C VAL A 159 5.18 -9.00 8.16
N ASP A 160 4.07 -8.41 7.71
CA ASP A 160 3.66 -7.05 8.12
C ASP A 160 3.44 -6.94 9.64
N ARG A 161 2.84 -7.99 10.25
CA ARG A 161 2.67 -8.08 11.71
C ARG A 161 3.99 -8.27 12.45
N LEU A 162 4.88 -9.11 11.94
CA LEU A 162 6.20 -9.31 12.55
C LEU A 162 7.06 -8.05 12.46
N VAL A 163 6.96 -7.29 11.37
CA VAL A 163 7.59 -5.98 11.21
C VAL A 163 7.02 -4.95 12.19
N ALA A 164 5.70 -4.91 12.39
CA ALA A 164 5.08 -4.06 13.41
C ALA A 164 5.53 -4.43 14.85
N GLU A 165 5.62 -5.74 15.15
CA GLU A 165 6.15 -6.25 16.41
C GLU A 165 7.63 -5.88 16.62
N ALA A 166 8.45 -5.98 15.56
CA ALA A 166 9.86 -5.60 15.58
C ALA A 166 10.05 -4.10 15.88
N ILE A 167 9.27 -3.23 15.22
CA ILE A 167 9.28 -1.78 15.49
C ILE A 167 8.91 -1.51 16.95
N GLY A 168 7.80 -2.08 17.43
CA GLY A 168 7.33 -1.85 18.80
C GLY A 168 8.29 -2.33 19.90
N ARG A 169 9.15 -3.31 19.62
CA ARG A 169 10.13 -3.85 20.59
C ARG A 169 11.53 -3.25 20.47
N CYS A 170 12.01 -3.05 19.25
CA CYS A 170 13.41 -2.73 18.98
C CYS A 170 13.60 -1.27 18.53
N ASP A 171 12.53 -0.56 18.20
CA ASP A 171 12.59 0.79 17.65
C ASP A 171 11.46 1.69 18.20
N PRO A 172 11.48 2.01 19.51
CA PRO A 172 10.43 2.83 20.13
C PRO A 172 10.39 4.26 19.56
N GLN A 173 11.50 4.76 19.00
CA GLN A 173 11.52 6.06 18.33
C GLN A 173 10.76 6.00 17.00
N LEU A 174 11.06 5.03 16.12
CA LEU A 174 10.29 4.84 14.88
C LEU A 174 8.81 4.51 15.16
N ALA A 175 8.52 3.83 16.26
CA ALA A 175 7.14 3.61 16.73
C ALA A 175 6.45 4.93 17.06
N GLN A 176 7.11 5.82 17.81
CA GLN A 176 6.59 7.16 18.13
C GLN A 176 6.44 8.03 16.89
N GLU A 177 7.46 8.10 16.01
CA GLU A 177 7.41 8.89 14.77
C GLU A 177 6.29 8.40 13.82
N ARG A 178 5.99 7.09 13.81
CA ARG A 178 4.84 6.54 13.07
C ARG A 178 3.51 6.90 13.72
N ALA A 179 3.42 6.89 15.05
CA ALA A 179 2.24 7.34 15.77
C ALA A 179 1.99 8.85 15.52
N ASP A 180 3.01 9.68 15.68
CA ASP A 180 2.95 11.12 15.43
C ASP A 180 2.55 11.43 13.97
N ARG A 181 3.06 10.65 13.00
CA ARG A 181 2.66 10.76 11.59
C ARG A 181 1.23 10.28 11.34
N ALA A 182 0.74 9.28 12.07
CA ALA A 182 -0.66 8.85 11.98
C ALA A 182 -1.60 9.94 12.56
N VAL A 183 -1.21 10.58 13.66
CA VAL A 183 -1.91 11.73 14.25
C VAL A 183 -1.91 12.93 13.31
N ALA A 184 -0.74 13.31 12.76
CA ALA A 184 -0.60 14.42 11.82
C ALA A 184 -1.19 14.14 10.42
N GLY A 185 -1.35 12.86 10.06
CA GLY A 185 -1.95 12.40 8.82
C GLY A 185 -3.48 12.40 8.83
N ARG A 186 -4.12 12.71 9.96
CA ARG A 186 -5.59 12.84 10.06
C ARG A 186 -6.07 14.00 9.18
N HIS A 187 -6.92 13.70 8.21
CA HIS A 187 -7.52 14.69 7.32
C HIS A 187 -8.82 14.14 6.74
N VAL A 188 -9.71 15.03 6.33
CA VAL A 188 -10.83 14.72 5.45
C VAL A 188 -10.74 15.65 4.25
N THR A 189 -10.75 15.10 3.05
CA THR A 189 -10.76 15.83 1.79
C THR A 189 -12.03 15.50 1.04
N ILE A 190 -12.73 16.56 0.60
CA ILE A 190 -13.91 16.47 -0.25
C ILE A 190 -13.50 17.00 -1.62
N THR A 191 -13.50 16.13 -2.64
CA THR A 191 -13.06 16.47 -3.99
C THR A 191 -14.26 16.88 -4.83
N HIS A 192 -14.46 18.19 -4.94
CA HIS A 192 -15.44 18.83 -5.83
C HIS A 192 -14.88 19.04 -7.25
N GLY A 193 -14.12 18.07 -7.78
CA GLY A 193 -13.65 18.12 -9.17
C GLY A 193 -14.84 18.25 -10.12
N GLN A 194 -14.68 19.03 -11.20
CA GLN A 194 -15.75 19.52 -12.10
C GLN A 194 -16.99 18.64 -12.01
N VAL A 195 -18.04 19.17 -11.34
CA VAL A 195 -19.26 18.45 -10.96
C VAL A 195 -19.54 17.40 -12.02
N SER A 196 -19.32 16.13 -11.65
CA SER A 196 -19.59 15.01 -12.55
C SER A 196 -20.94 15.24 -13.19
N PHE A 197 -21.11 14.90 -14.48
CA PHE A 197 -22.37 15.18 -15.18
C PHE A 197 -23.59 14.57 -14.44
N ASP A 198 -23.29 13.61 -13.55
CA ASP A 198 -24.15 12.83 -12.66
C ASP A 198 -24.36 13.45 -11.25
N GLY A 199 -23.75 14.60 -10.91
CA GLY A 199 -24.04 15.38 -9.71
C GLY A 199 -23.41 14.91 -8.38
N THR A 200 -22.37 14.07 -8.41
CA THR A 200 -21.75 13.51 -7.18
C THR A 200 -20.38 14.14 -6.84
N SER A 201 -19.91 13.94 -5.60
CA SER A 201 -18.57 14.34 -5.12
C SER A 201 -17.96 13.26 -4.24
N GLN A 202 -16.64 13.09 -4.30
CA GLN A 202 -15.92 12.08 -3.50
C GLN A 202 -15.52 12.65 -2.14
N VAL A 203 -15.73 11.87 -1.08
CA VAL A 203 -15.19 12.13 0.26
C VAL A 203 -14.16 11.05 0.58
N HIS A 204 -12.97 11.44 1.02
CA HIS A 204 -11.94 10.54 1.52
C HIS A 204 -11.29 11.13 2.77
N GLY A 205 -10.81 10.28 3.69
CA GLY A 205 -10.12 10.77 4.87
C GLY A 205 -9.50 9.67 5.72
N ILE A 206 -8.63 10.12 6.63
CA ILE A 206 -7.98 9.33 7.66
C ILE A 206 -8.45 9.90 9.00
N LEU A 207 -9.07 9.06 9.83
CA LEU A 207 -9.57 9.38 11.16
C LEU A 207 -8.87 8.51 12.21
N ASP A 208 -9.07 8.80 13.49
CA ASP A 208 -8.75 7.84 14.55
C ASP A 208 -9.64 6.59 14.45
N LEU A 209 -9.13 5.47 14.96
CA LEU A 209 -9.87 4.19 14.93
C LEU A 209 -11.20 4.28 15.69
N ALA A 210 -11.24 4.99 16.82
CA ALA A 210 -12.48 5.20 17.57
C ALA A 210 -13.49 6.00 16.75
N ASP A 211 -13.11 7.20 16.27
CA ASP A 211 -13.95 8.05 15.42
C ASP A 211 -14.43 7.33 14.14
N ALA A 212 -13.59 6.50 13.53
CA ALA A 212 -13.94 5.72 12.34
C ALA A 212 -14.98 4.62 12.64
N LEU A 213 -14.89 3.95 13.79
CA LEU A 213 -15.87 2.95 14.23
C LEU A 213 -17.21 3.61 14.62
N ASP A 214 -17.16 4.76 15.30
CA ASP A 214 -18.35 5.53 15.65
C ASP A 214 -19.04 6.08 14.40
N LEU A 215 -18.27 6.56 13.41
CA LEU A 215 -18.79 7.03 12.13
C LEU A 215 -19.44 5.89 11.32
N ASP A 216 -18.80 4.72 11.21
CA ASP A 216 -19.40 3.58 10.50
C ASP A 216 -20.68 3.10 11.20
N THR A 217 -20.68 3.04 12.55
CA THR A 217 -21.86 2.71 13.35
C THR A 217 -23.00 3.72 13.12
N ALA A 218 -22.70 5.02 13.10
CA ALA A 218 -23.68 6.07 12.83
C ALA A 218 -24.25 5.98 11.40
N VAL A 219 -23.41 5.70 10.40
CA VAL A 219 -23.82 5.51 9.00
C VAL A 219 -24.65 4.23 8.82
N ALA A 220 -24.26 3.12 9.44
CA ALA A 220 -25.00 1.86 9.42
C ALA A 220 -26.39 2.01 10.05
N ASN A 221 -26.48 2.64 11.23
CA ASN A 221 -27.75 2.94 11.90
C ASN A 221 -28.66 3.84 11.05
N GLY A 222 -28.11 4.89 10.43
CA GLY A 222 -28.87 5.74 9.51
C GLY A 222 -29.37 5.00 8.27
N ALA A 223 -28.57 4.11 7.68
CA ALA A 223 -28.97 3.29 6.54
C ALA A 223 -30.07 2.27 6.91
N ALA A 224 -29.99 1.67 8.10
CA ALA A 224 -31.03 0.80 8.65
C ALA A 224 -32.34 1.58 8.91
N GLN A 225 -32.25 2.80 9.44
CA GLN A 225 -33.42 3.67 9.64
C GLN A 225 -34.08 4.05 8.31
N LEU A 226 -33.31 4.41 7.28
CA LEU A 226 -33.83 4.68 5.94
C LEU A 226 -34.56 3.46 5.35
N LYS A 227 -34.03 2.25 5.55
CA LYS A 227 -34.71 1.01 5.15
C LYS A 227 -36.03 0.80 5.91
N ALA A 228 -36.04 1.02 7.23
CA ALA A 228 -37.25 0.90 8.05
C ALA A 228 -38.34 1.92 7.66
N LEU A 229 -37.94 3.12 7.22
CA LEU A 229 -38.82 4.17 6.69
C LEU A 229 -39.25 3.94 5.23
N GLY A 230 -38.91 2.78 4.63
CA GLY A 230 -39.39 2.37 3.31
C GLY A 230 -38.49 2.72 2.12
N SER A 231 -37.24 3.16 2.33
CA SER A 231 -36.30 3.37 1.21
C SER A 231 -36.00 2.06 0.48
N THR A 232 -36.35 2.02 -0.81
CA THR A 232 -36.14 0.90 -1.74
C THR A 232 -34.75 0.87 -2.39
N GLU A 233 -33.88 1.83 -2.05
CA GLU A 233 -32.50 1.90 -2.53
C GLU A 233 -31.67 0.68 -2.08
N ASP A 234 -30.49 0.49 -2.68
CA ASP A 234 -29.53 -0.52 -2.22
C ASP A 234 -28.86 -0.12 -0.89
N LEU A 235 -27.93 -0.95 -0.40
CA LEU A 235 -27.27 -0.68 0.89
C LEU A 235 -26.31 0.51 0.80
N ASP A 236 -25.60 0.67 -0.32
CA ASP A 236 -24.53 1.65 -0.46
C ASP A 236 -25.09 3.06 -0.70
N ALA A 237 -26.15 3.16 -1.52
CA ALA A 237 -26.94 4.38 -1.67
C ALA A 237 -27.57 4.82 -0.33
N ARG A 238 -28.15 3.89 0.46
CA ARG A 238 -28.65 4.23 1.80
C ARG A 238 -27.53 4.66 2.76
N ARG A 239 -26.34 4.07 2.68
CA ARG A 239 -25.17 4.51 3.49
C ARG A 239 -24.69 5.90 3.09
N ALA A 240 -24.63 6.22 1.79
CA ALA A 240 -24.32 7.57 1.31
C ALA A 240 -25.39 8.59 1.73
N SER A 241 -26.68 8.26 1.59
CA SER A 241 -27.81 9.08 2.05
C SER A 241 -27.81 9.29 3.56
N ALA A 242 -27.43 8.27 4.34
CA ALA A 242 -27.28 8.35 5.80
C ALA A 242 -26.12 9.28 6.21
N LEU A 243 -24.97 9.20 5.53
CA LEU A 243 -23.84 10.10 5.75
C LEU A 243 -24.22 11.57 5.45
N GLY A 244 -24.93 11.81 4.34
CA GLY A 244 -25.50 13.13 4.05
C GLY A 244 -26.57 13.57 5.08
N GLY A 245 -27.30 12.63 5.67
CA GLY A 245 -28.25 12.87 6.75
C GLY A 245 -27.60 13.20 8.10
N LEU A 246 -26.39 12.69 8.38
CA LEU A 246 -25.57 13.13 9.52
C LEU A 246 -25.15 14.58 9.32
N ALA A 247 -24.58 14.91 8.15
CA ALA A 247 -24.17 16.27 7.83
C ALA A 247 -25.33 17.28 7.88
N ARG A 248 -26.49 16.96 7.29
CA ARG A 248 -27.68 17.84 7.35
C ARG A 248 -28.21 18.05 8.77
N ARG A 249 -28.21 17.03 9.62
CA ARG A 249 -28.60 17.19 11.03
C ARG A 249 -27.63 18.10 11.78
N GLN A 250 -26.32 17.94 11.56
CA GLN A 250 -25.32 18.80 12.18
C GLN A 250 -25.41 20.26 11.71
N LEU A 251 -25.73 20.50 10.43
CA LEU A 251 -25.94 21.84 9.88
C LEU A 251 -27.26 22.50 10.36
N ALA A 252 -28.25 21.71 10.76
CA ALA A 252 -29.52 22.21 11.32
C ALA A 252 -29.43 22.53 12.83
N LEU A 253 -28.39 22.03 13.51
CA LEU A 253 -28.07 22.37 14.89
C LEU A 253 -27.27 23.69 14.91
N ASP A 254 -27.97 24.82 15.09
CA ASP A 254 -27.30 26.10 15.33
C ASP A 254 -26.67 26.11 16.74
N LEU A 255 -25.41 25.67 16.79
CA LEU A 255 -24.57 25.64 18.00
C LEU A 255 -23.63 26.85 18.06
N ASN A 256 -23.92 27.92 17.31
CA ASN A 256 -23.04 29.08 17.20
C ASN A 256 -23.21 29.99 18.45
N PRO A 257 -22.20 30.14 19.32
CA PRO A 257 -22.37 30.87 20.58
C PRO A 257 -22.49 32.39 20.40
N ASN A 258 -22.38 32.91 19.17
CA ASN A 258 -22.36 34.33 18.85
C ASN A 258 -23.64 34.85 18.17
N THR A 259 -24.67 34.02 17.93
CA THR A 259 -25.98 34.47 17.39
C THR A 259 -26.98 34.92 18.48
N GLY A 260 -26.59 34.86 19.76
CA GLY A 260 -27.42 35.29 20.88
C GLY A 260 -27.41 36.79 21.13
N GLY A 261 -28.13 37.58 20.32
CA GLY A 261 -28.39 38.98 20.64
C GLY A 261 -28.76 39.88 19.45
N ASP A 262 -30.01 39.78 18.98
CA ASP A 262 -30.79 40.90 18.42
C ASP A 262 -32.25 40.45 18.18
N ASP A 263 -32.98 40.17 19.27
CA ASP A 263 -34.45 40.09 19.22
C ASP A 263 -35.04 41.43 19.69
N SER A 264 -35.34 42.29 18.71
CA SER A 264 -36.06 43.54 18.95
C SER A 264 -37.23 43.70 17.97
N GLY A 265 -38.35 43.08 18.33
CA GLY A 265 -39.67 43.66 18.08
C GLY A 265 -40.56 42.96 17.06
N ILE A 266 -41.48 42.15 17.58
CA ILE A 266 -42.83 42.01 16.99
C ILE A 266 -43.87 42.19 18.11
N GLU A 267 -44.41 43.40 18.26
CA GLU A 267 -45.71 43.59 18.91
C GLU A 267 -46.83 43.34 17.88
N ALA A 268 -47.75 42.42 18.18
CA ALA A 268 -49.07 42.37 17.55
C ALA A 268 -50.12 41.65 18.41
N SER A 269 -51.26 42.32 18.64
CA SER A 269 -52.47 41.81 19.31
C SER A 269 -53.68 42.13 18.39
N ILE A 270 -54.88 41.54 18.48
CA ILE A 270 -55.55 40.80 19.57
C ILE A 270 -56.41 39.69 18.94
N GLY A 271 -56.63 38.54 19.59
CA GLY A 271 -57.59 37.54 19.09
C GLY A 271 -57.96 36.41 20.07
N SER A 272 -59.10 36.54 20.74
CA SER A 272 -59.64 35.55 21.70
C SER A 272 -60.56 34.51 21.00
N VAL A 273 -60.57 33.24 21.46
CA VAL A 273 -61.73 32.58 22.11
C VAL A 273 -61.45 31.12 22.51
N ALA A 274 -62.01 30.76 23.67
CA ALA A 274 -62.01 29.51 24.46
C ALA A 274 -62.07 28.12 23.77
N GLY A 275 -61.66 27.07 24.52
CA GLY A 275 -62.26 25.73 24.40
C GLY A 275 -61.49 24.52 24.98
N ALA A 276 -61.68 24.21 26.28
CA ALA A 276 -61.62 22.89 26.95
C ALA A 276 -60.49 21.84 26.65
N GLY A 277 -59.83 21.36 27.73
CA GLY A 277 -59.33 19.96 27.82
C GLY A 277 -60.30 19.09 28.65
N PRO A 278 -59.88 17.99 29.32
CA PRO A 278 -58.58 17.30 29.31
C PRO A 278 -58.68 15.74 29.17
N ASP A 279 -57.52 15.07 29.11
CA ASP A 279 -57.14 13.76 29.72
C ASP A 279 -55.77 13.39 29.10
N GLU A 280 -54.65 13.18 29.81
CA GLU A 280 -54.34 12.34 30.99
C GLU A 280 -54.29 10.82 30.68
N THR A 281 -53.09 10.30 30.40
CA THR A 281 -52.39 9.24 31.19
C THR A 281 -51.15 8.65 30.50
N ASP A 282 -50.23 8.15 31.34
CA ASP A 282 -49.10 7.20 31.17
C ASP A 282 -48.91 6.41 29.85
N GLY A 283 -47.72 5.93 29.49
CA GLY A 283 -46.42 5.89 30.18
C GLY A 283 -45.68 4.54 29.92
N THR A 284 -44.34 4.53 29.95
CA THR A 284 -43.44 3.32 30.04
C THR A 284 -43.55 2.28 28.89
N ALA A 285 -42.61 2.10 27.95
CA ALA A 285 -41.17 1.75 27.99
C ALA A 285 -40.81 0.23 28.06
N ALA A 286 -39.68 -0.13 27.41
CA ALA A 286 -39.01 -1.45 27.31
C ALA A 286 -39.72 -2.56 26.48
N GLY A 287 -39.02 -3.50 25.81
CA GLY A 287 -37.57 -3.62 25.54
C GLY A 287 -37.13 -5.04 25.10
N GLY A 288 -36.07 -5.16 24.29
CA GLY A 288 -35.37 -6.42 23.95
C GLY A 288 -36.00 -7.33 22.88
N THR A 289 -35.28 -8.22 22.18
CA THR A 289 -33.83 -8.52 22.08
C THR A 289 -33.55 -9.46 20.88
N GLY A 290 -32.41 -9.28 20.18
CA GLY A 290 -31.71 -10.32 19.40
C GLY A 290 -32.27 -10.68 18.00
N ASP A 291 -31.47 -11.16 17.04
CA ASP A 291 -30.00 -11.23 17.01
C ASP A 291 -29.44 -11.40 15.57
N GLU A 292 -28.19 -10.97 15.34
CA GLU A 292 -27.25 -11.17 14.20
C GLU A 292 -27.72 -11.04 12.71
N PRO A 293 -26.80 -10.63 11.79
CA PRO A 293 -26.05 -11.67 11.08
C PRO A 293 -24.55 -11.40 10.83
N ALA A 294 -23.84 -12.53 10.79
CA ALA A 294 -22.48 -12.82 10.33
C ALA A 294 -21.86 -12.01 9.16
N ALA A 295 -20.53 -11.98 9.17
CA ALA A 295 -19.66 -11.31 8.19
C ALA A 295 -19.38 -12.10 6.88
N ALA A 296 -19.10 -11.36 5.80
CA ALA A 296 -18.46 -11.85 4.57
C ALA A 296 -17.46 -10.78 4.06
N GLN A 297 -16.15 -10.99 4.16
CA GLN A 297 -15.29 -11.47 3.07
C GLN A 297 -15.39 -10.67 1.76
N ILE A 298 -14.41 -9.78 1.54
CA ILE A 298 -14.17 -9.09 0.27
C ILE A 298 -13.05 -9.80 -0.49
N ALA A 299 -13.36 -10.31 -1.69
CA ALA A 299 -12.38 -10.79 -2.66
C ALA A 299 -12.48 -9.93 -3.93
N GLY A 300 -11.45 -9.11 -4.18
CA GLY A 300 -11.43 -8.20 -5.33
C GLY A 300 -10.79 -8.82 -6.57
N ARG A 301 -11.43 -8.66 -7.75
CA ARG A 301 -10.73 -8.74 -9.04
C ARG A 301 -11.28 -7.75 -10.07
N ALA A 302 -10.35 -6.91 -10.53
CA ALA A 302 -10.28 -6.09 -11.75
C ALA A 302 -11.47 -6.06 -12.74
N GLY A 303 -11.86 -4.84 -13.10
CA GLY A 303 -12.40 -4.47 -14.42
C GLY A 303 -11.90 -3.06 -14.76
N GLY A 304 -11.23 -2.89 -15.90
CA GLY A 304 -10.65 -1.60 -16.31
C GLY A 304 -11.46 -0.92 -17.42
N ALA A 305 -11.44 0.41 -17.44
CA ALA A 305 -11.87 1.23 -18.56
C ALA A 305 -10.81 2.30 -18.82
N GLY A 306 -10.38 2.46 -20.08
CA GLY A 306 -9.32 3.39 -20.46
C GLY A 306 -9.87 4.75 -20.88
N THR A 307 -9.10 5.81 -20.64
CA THR A 307 -9.41 7.17 -21.10
C THR A 307 -8.26 7.68 -21.97
N GLY A 308 -8.56 8.07 -23.21
CA GLY A 308 -7.55 8.55 -24.15
C GLY A 308 -7.04 9.94 -23.79
N ALA A 309 -5.78 10.04 -23.35
CA ALA A 309 -5.10 11.31 -23.15
C ALA A 309 -4.42 11.78 -24.46
N VAL A 310 -4.67 13.04 -24.85
CA VAL A 310 -3.99 13.66 -25.99
C VAL A 310 -2.51 13.86 -25.65
N VAL A 311 -1.64 13.09 -26.31
CA VAL A 311 -0.19 13.13 -26.08
C VAL A 311 0.41 14.36 -26.77
N LYS A 312 0.91 15.31 -25.97
CA LYS A 312 1.72 16.44 -26.44
C LYS A 312 3.02 15.88 -27.06
N PRO A 313 3.45 16.31 -28.26
CA PRO A 313 4.63 15.75 -28.90
C PRO A 313 5.88 15.99 -28.06
N ARG A 314 6.50 14.91 -27.58
CA ARG A 314 7.76 14.97 -26.84
C ARG A 314 8.90 15.19 -27.83
N GLN A 315 9.56 16.34 -27.75
CA GLN A 315 10.83 16.54 -28.44
C GLN A 315 11.90 15.67 -27.77
N ALA A 316 12.50 14.76 -28.53
CA ALA A 316 13.69 14.02 -28.11
C ALA A 316 14.91 14.68 -28.77
N VAL A 317 15.87 15.14 -27.95
CA VAL A 317 17.17 15.61 -28.44
C VAL A 317 18.13 14.43 -28.39
N LEU A 318 18.49 13.91 -29.56
CA LEU A 318 19.41 12.78 -29.69
C LEU A 318 20.85 13.28 -29.81
N TYR A 319 21.66 13.08 -28.77
CA TYR A 319 23.09 13.36 -28.82
C TYR A 319 23.84 12.14 -29.36
N LEU A 320 24.32 12.24 -30.61
CA LEU A 320 25.13 11.22 -31.26
C LEU A 320 26.62 11.55 -31.06
N HIS A 321 27.34 10.66 -30.36
CA HIS A 321 28.80 10.72 -30.31
C HIS A 321 29.40 10.07 -31.57
N LEU A 322 29.85 10.89 -32.50
CA LEU A 322 30.64 10.46 -33.66
C LEU A 322 32.13 10.48 -33.29
N ALA A 323 32.85 9.42 -33.65
CA ALA A 323 34.31 9.45 -33.67
C ALA A 323 34.78 10.47 -34.73
N ALA A 324 35.94 11.10 -34.52
CA ALA A 324 36.47 12.12 -35.45
C ALA A 324 36.57 11.60 -36.89
N ASP A 325 36.93 10.32 -37.04
CA ASP A 325 37.08 9.58 -38.27
C ASP A 325 35.78 9.49 -39.10
N ALA A 326 34.62 9.62 -38.46
CA ALA A 326 33.31 9.56 -39.12
C ALA A 326 32.85 10.90 -39.74
N ILE A 327 33.64 11.97 -39.58
CA ILE A 327 33.33 13.33 -40.06
C ILE A 327 34.26 13.73 -41.23
N ALA A 328 35.33 12.97 -41.47
CA ALA A 328 36.23 13.14 -42.61
C ALA A 328 35.68 12.43 -43.86
N GLY A 329 34.90 13.15 -44.67
CA GLY A 329 34.36 12.62 -45.93
C GLY A 329 35.46 12.38 -46.97
N THR A 330 35.38 11.23 -47.64
CA THR A 330 36.01 10.92 -48.94
C THR A 330 35.07 11.26 -50.08
#